data_AF-A0A6N3X510-F1
#
_entry.id   AF-A0A6N3X510-F1
#
_cell.length_a   1.000
_cell.length_b   1.000
_cell.length_c   1.000
_cell.angle_alpha   90.00
_cell.angle_beta   90.00
_cell.angle_gamma   90.00
#
_symmetry.space_group_name_H-M   'P 1'
#
loop_
_entity.id
_entity.type
_entity.pdbx_description
1 polymer ?
#
loop_
_entity_poly.entity_id
_entity_poly.type
_entity_poly.pdbx_seq_one_letter_code
_entity_poly.pdbx_strand_id
1 'polypeptide(L)'
;MGQTEQRAIVRRVQQELTVELEALYRRVFDRMSQEHLGEGVMARLTQVVLRSRDGALSPLQEAMGPSPLSHDLQDQPSHDP
;
A
#
# COMPACT_ATOMS: atom_id res chain seq x y z
N MET A 1 -4.57 26.56 -4.15
CA MET A 1 -4.83 25.12 -4.41
C MET A 1 -6.24 24.81 -3.97
N GLY A 2 -7.02 24.16 -4.84
CA GLY A 2 -8.39 23.75 -4.52
C GLY A 2 -8.42 22.48 -3.64
N GLN A 3 -9.50 22.26 -2.90
CA GLN A 3 -9.66 21.07 -2.05
C GLN A 3 -9.53 19.75 -2.85
N THR A 4 -10.02 19.73 -4.10
CA THR A 4 -9.92 18.59 -5.02
C THR A 4 -8.48 18.33 -5.46
N GLU A 5 -7.74 19.39 -5.78
CA GLU A 5 -6.33 19.33 -6.17
C GLU A 5 -5.47 18.79 -5.02
N GLN A 6 -5.72 19.25 -3.80
CA GLN A 6 -5.04 18.74 -2.60
C GLN A 6 -5.30 17.24 -2.38
N ARG A 7 -6.55 16.79 -2.56
CA ARG A 7 -6.91 15.36 -2.44
C ARG A 7 -6.20 14.51 -3.50
N ALA A 8 -6.14 14.99 -4.74
CA ALA A 8 -5.45 14.30 -5.83
C ALA A 8 -3.94 14.15 -5.55
N ILE A 9 -3.31 15.21 -5.02
CA ILE A 9 -1.89 15.18 -4.63
C ILE A 9 -1.66 14.16 -3.50
N VAL A 10 -2.46 14.21 -2.43
CA VAL A 10 -2.33 13.27 -1.31
C VAL A 10 -2.45 11.82 -1.78
N ARG A 11 -3.44 11.53 -2.63
CA ARG A 11 -3.64 10.18 -3.18
C ARG A 11 -2.46 9.72 -4.03
N ARG A 12 -1.93 10.59 -4.87
CA ARG A 12 -0.74 10.31 -5.68
C ARG A 12 0.46 9.98 -4.79
N VAL A 13 0.74 10.82 -3.79
CA VAL A 13 1.85 10.61 -2.86
C VAL A 13 1.69 9.30 -2.08
N GLN A 14 0.48 8.98 -1.64
CA GLN A 14 0.20 7.70 -0.98
C GLN A 14 0.51 6.50 -1.90
N GLN A 15 0.09 6.55 -3.16
CA GLN A 15 0.37 5.48 -4.13
C GLN A 15 1.86 5.31 -4.41
N GLU A 16 2.58 6.41 -4.61
CA GLU A 16 4.04 6.41 -4.79
C GLU A 16 4.73 5.79 -3.56
N LEU A 17 4.33 6.21 -2.36
CA LEU A 17 4.90 5.70 -1.10
C LEU A 17 4.63 4.19 -0.90
N THR A 18 3.42 3.71 -1.21
CA THR A 18 3.11 2.27 -1.16
C THR A 18 4.05 1.47 -2.05
N VAL A 19 4.24 1.90 -3.30
CA VAL A 19 5.12 1.22 -4.26
C VAL A 19 6.57 1.21 -3.78
N GLU A 20 7.06 2.34 -3.27
CA GLU A 20 8.42 2.45 -2.75
C GLU A 20 8.67 1.52 -1.55
N LEU A 21 7.72 1.46 -0.62
CA LEU A 21 7.79 0.60 0.56
C LEU A 21 7.75 -0.89 0.17
N GLU A 22 6.84 -1.29 -0.73
CA GLU A 22 6.80 -2.66 -1.24
C GLU A 22 8.13 -3.08 -1.88
N ALA A 23 8.70 -2.20 -2.71
CA ALA A 23 9.99 -2.45 -3.33
C ALA A 23 11.13 -2.54 -2.30
N LEU A 24 11.09 -1.73 -1.24
CA LEU A 24 12.02 -1.81 -0.13
C LEU A 24 11.93 -3.16 0.60
N TYR A 25 10.73 -3.58 0.97
CA TYR A 25 10.53 -4.86 1.67
C TYR A 25 10.98 -6.05 0.84
N ARG A 26 10.72 -6.03 -0.48
CA ARG A 26 11.26 -7.05 -1.40
C ARG A 26 12.78 -7.12 -1.35
N ARG A 27 13.46 -5.97 -1.47
CA ARG A 27 14.93 -5.89 -1.37
C ARG A 27 15.48 -6.30 0.00
N VAL A 28 14.71 -6.14 1.08
CA VAL A 28 15.10 -6.62 2.42
C VAL A 28 15.08 -8.14 2.45
N PHE A 29 14.01 -8.78 1.95
CA PHE A 29 13.93 -10.23 1.86
C PHE A 29 15.00 -10.82 0.93
N ASP A 30 15.26 -10.18 -0.22
CA ASP A 30 16.31 -10.61 -1.16
C ASP A 30 17.71 -10.58 -0.54
N ARG A 31 17.98 -9.62 0.35
CA ARG A 31 19.26 -9.55 1.09
C ARG A 31 19.31 -10.62 2.17
N MET A 32 18.24 -10.77 2.93
CA MET A 32 18.12 -11.79 3.98
C MET A 32 18.35 -13.21 3.44
N SER A 33 17.90 -13.53 2.23
CA SER A 33 18.09 -14.85 1.62
C SER A 33 19.53 -15.13 1.18
N GLN A 34 20.37 -14.10 1.07
CA GLN A 34 21.80 -14.24 0.75
C GLN A 34 22.67 -14.45 2.00
N GLU A 35 22.10 -14.23 3.19
CA GLU A 35 22.81 -14.39 4.45
C GLU A 35 22.80 -15.85 4.91
N HIS A 36 23.94 -16.33 5.43
CA HIS A 36 24.06 -17.68 5.99
C HIS A 36 23.61 -17.69 7.45
N LEU A 37 22.31 -17.46 7.67
CA LEU A 37 21.69 -17.46 8.99
C LEU A 37 21.15 -18.85 9.36
N GLY A 38 21.23 -19.18 10.65
CA GLY A 38 20.52 -20.35 11.18
C GLY A 38 18.99 -20.16 11.08
N GLU A 39 18.26 -21.25 10.84
CA GLU A 39 16.81 -21.24 10.58
C GLU A 39 15.99 -20.44 11.61
N GLY A 40 16.29 -20.59 12.90
CA GLY A 40 15.57 -19.89 13.96
C GLY A 40 15.80 -18.37 13.96
N VAL A 41 17.02 -17.93 13.63
CA VAL A 41 17.33 -16.51 13.47
C VAL A 41 16.64 -15.95 12.23
N MET A 42 16.67 -16.72 11.14
CA MET A 42 16.02 -16.35 9.89
C MET A 42 14.51 -16.19 10.09
N ALA A 43 13.85 -17.15 10.74
CA ALA A 43 12.42 -17.09 11.02
C ALA A 43 12.03 -15.88 11.86
N ARG A 44 12.81 -15.57 12.91
CA ARG A 44 12.56 -14.40 13.76
C ARG A 44 12.70 -13.08 12.98
N LEU A 45 13.74 -12.97 12.15
CA LEU A 45 13.96 -11.77 11.35
C LEU A 45 12.85 -11.59 10.30
N THR A 46 12.43 -12.68 9.64
CA THR A 46 11.28 -12.68 8.72
C THR A 46 10.02 -12.17 9.41
N GLN A 47 9.70 -12.62 10.62
CA GLN A 47 8.53 -12.13 11.35
C GLN A 47 8.60 -10.65 11.68
N VAL A 48 9.78 -10.14 12.07
CA VAL A 48 9.98 -8.71 12.33
C VAL A 48 9.72 -7.89 11.07
N VAL A 49 10.25 -8.32 9.93
CA VAL A 49 10.07 -7.63 8.64
C VAL A 49 8.61 -7.67 8.18
N LEU A 50 7.94 -8.82 8.30
CA LEU A 50 6.52 -8.95 7.96
C LEU A 50 5.64 -8.02 8.80
N ARG A 51 5.87 -7.96 10.12
CA ARG A 51 5.12 -7.06 11.00
C ARG A 51 5.37 -5.58 10.67
N SER A 52 6.62 -5.24 10.38
CA SER A 52 6.97 -3.87 9.94
C SER A 52 6.25 -3.52 8.64
N ARG A 53 6.24 -4.43 7.65
CA ARG A 53 5.55 -4.24 6.37
C ARG A 53 4.07 -3.99 6.57
N ASP A 54 3.38 -4.86 7.29
CA ASP A 54 1.95 -4.71 7.52
C ASP A 54 1.65 -3.41 8.26
N GLY A 55 2.42 -3.06 9.29
CA GLY A 55 2.25 -1.81 10.03
C GLY A 55 2.49 -0.54 9.21
N ALA A 56 3.29 -0.63 8.14
CA ALA A 56 3.55 0.51 7.25
C ALA A 56 2.57 0.58 6.07
N LEU A 57 2.23 -0.56 5.46
CA LEU A 57 1.42 -0.61 4.25
C LEU A 57 -0.08 -0.54 4.53
N SER A 58 -0.59 -1.24 5.56
CA SER A 58 -2.04 -1.28 5.82
C SER A 58 -2.63 0.11 6.07
N PRO A 59 -2.02 1.00 6.89
CA PRO A 59 -2.57 2.35 7.09
C PRO A 59 -2.59 3.20 5.82
N LEU A 60 -1.60 3.01 4.93
CA LEU A 60 -1.56 3.72 3.64
C LEU A 60 -2.68 3.23 2.71
N GLN A 61 -2.93 1.92 2.70
CA GLN A 61 -4.00 1.32 1.90
C GLN A 61 -5.39 1.72 2.39
N GLU A 62 -5.61 1.71 3.70
CA GLU A 62 -6.86 2.15 4.32
C GLU A 62 -7.14 3.63 4.06
N ALA A 63 -6.11 4.49 4.14
CA ALA A 63 -6.25 5.93 3.93
C ALA A 63 -6.59 6.31 2.48
N MET A 64 -6.36 5.43 1.49
CA MET A 64 -6.73 5.70 0.09
C MET A 64 -8.26 5.69 -0.13
N GLY A 65 -9.04 5.07 0.77
CA GLY A 65 -10.50 4.98 0.67
C GLY A 65 -11.00 4.27 -0.60
N PRO A 66 -12.33 4.14 -0.79
CA PRO A 66 -12.89 3.61 -2.02
C PRO A 66 -12.54 4.52 -3.21
N SER A 67 -12.25 3.91 -4.36
CA SER A 67 -12.01 4.65 -5.60
C SER A 67 -13.23 5.52 -5.93
N PRO A 68 -13.06 6.81 -6.28
CA PRO A 68 -14.19 7.68 -6.64
C PRO A 68 -14.97 7.17 -7.87
N LEU A 69 -14.35 6.32 -8.70
CA LEU A 69 -15.01 5.67 -9.85
C LEU A 69 -16.21 4.78 -9.47
N SER A 70 -16.32 4.37 -8.20
CA SER A 70 -17.47 3.59 -7.74
C SER A 70 -18.74 4.43 -7.56
N HIS A 71 -18.62 5.76 -7.40
CA HIS A 71 -19.77 6.65 -7.19
C HIS A 71 -20.39 7.13 -8.51
N ASP A 72 -19.59 7.31 -9.57
CA ASP A 72 -20.09 7.76 -10.88
C ASP A 72 -20.97 6.71 -11.60
N LEU A 73 -20.86 5.42 -11.24
CA LEU A 73 -21.70 4.36 -11.81
C LEU A 73 -23.08 4.23 -11.15
N GLN A 74 -23.31 4.89 -10.00
CA GLN A 74 -24.57 4.83 -9.26
C GLN A 74 -25.53 5.98 -9.58
N ASP A 75 -25.06 7.03 -10.26
CA ASP A 75 -25.86 8.19 -10.69
C ASP A 75 -26.30 8.11 -12.17
N GLN A 76 -26.35 6.91 -12.78
CA GLN A 76 -27.07 6.76 -14.05
C GLN A 76 -28.57 6.71 -13.75
N PRO A 77 -29.36 7.74 -14.13
CA PRO A 77 -30.80 7.67 -13.96
C PRO A 77 -31.32 6.56 -14.86
N SER A 78 -31.98 5.57 -14.26
CA SER A 78 -32.75 4.55 -14.97
C SER A 78 -33.71 5.24 -15.93
N HIS A 79 -33.37 5.24 -17.22
CA HIS A 79 -34.25 5.76 -18.25
C HIS A 79 -35.24 4.63 -18.57
N ASP A 80 -36.41 4.66 -17.94
CA ASP A 80 -37.52 3.78 -18.29
C ASP A 80 -38.19 4.28 -19.59
N PRO A 81 -38.50 3.38 -20.54
CA PRO A 81 -39.29 3.68 -21.74
C PRO A 81 -40.80 3.66 -21.53
#